data_AF-A0A199UFZ0-F1
#
_entry.id   AF-A0A199UFZ0-F1
#
_cell.length_a   1.000
_cell.length_b   1.000
_cell.length_c   1.000
_cell.angle_alpha   90.00
_cell.angle_beta   90.00
_cell.angle_gamma   90.00
#
_symmetry.space_group_name_H-M   'P 1'
#
loop_
_entity.id
_entity.type
_entity.pdbx_description
1 polymer ?
#
loop_
_entity_poly.entity_id
_entity_poly.type
_entity_poly.pdbx_seq_one_letter_code
_entity_poly.pdbx_strand_id
1 'polypeptide(L)' 'MSGYSKGFGFVRYATVEEAEKGIEGMDGKFLDGWVIFAEYARPRPPPSQPENSSPAPQSWETPSMS' A
#
# COMPACT_ATOMS: atom_id res chain seq x y z
N MET A 1 10.99 2.60 18.84
CA MET A 1 10.67 2.92 17.44
C MET A 1 11.30 1.85 16.59
N SER A 2 10.51 1.02 15.92
CA SER A 2 11.04 -0.05 15.10
C SER A 2 11.38 0.53 13.72
N GLY A 3 12.67 0.79 13.47
CA GLY A 3 13.21 1.39 12.24
C GLY A 3 13.21 0.44 11.03
N TYR A 4 12.25 -0.48 10.94
CA TYR A 4 12.18 -1.43 9.84
C TYR A 4 11.63 -0.74 8.59
N SER A 5 12.35 -0.90 7.48
CA SER A 5 11.88 -0.50 6.16
C SER A 5 10.61 -1.27 5.80
N LYS A 6 9.71 -0.61 5.08
CA LYS A 6 8.51 -1.26 4.53
C LYS A 6 8.79 -2.10 3.28
N GLY A 7 10.04 -2.12 2.79
CA GLY A 7 10.46 -2.90 1.62
C GLY A 7 10.13 -2.27 0.27
N PHE A 8 9.72 -0.99 0.24
CA PHE A 8 9.46 -0.25 -1.01
C PHE A 8 9.89 1.22 -0.89
N GLY A 9 10.07 1.86 -2.03
CA GLY A 9 10.40 3.28 -2.15
C GLY A 9 9.97 3.84 -3.49
N PHE A 10 10.05 5.17 -3.63
CA PHE A 10 9.74 5.86 -4.87
C PHE A 10 10.98 6.63 -5.33
N VAL A 11 11.28 6.54 -6.62
CA VAL A 11 12.35 7.30 -7.27
C VAL A 11 11.70 8.25 -8.27
N ARG A 12 12.09 9.52 -8.24
CA ARG A 12 11.62 10.53 -9.18
C ARG A 12 12.73 10.84 -10.19
N TYR A 13 12.42 10.69 -11.46
CA TYR A 13 13.29 11.09 -12.57
C TYR A 13 12.88 12.48 -13.09
N ALA A 14 13.78 13.12 -13.85
CA ALA A 14 13.49 14.42 -14.45
C ALA A 14 12.61 14.26 -15.70
N THR A 15 12.83 13.19 -16.47
CA THR A 15 12.05 12.89 -17.68
C THR A 15 11.47 11.48 -17.67
N VAL A 16 10.52 11.23 -18.57
CA VAL A 16 9.88 9.91 -18.72
C VAL A 16 10.87 8.90 -19.31
N GLU A 17 11.69 9.33 -20.27
CA GLU A 17 12.69 8.47 -20.93
C GLU A 17 13.76 7.98 -19.95
N GLU A 18 14.14 8.80 -18.98
CA GLU A 18 15.04 8.38 -17.89
C GLU A 18 14.38 7.35 -16.97
N ALA A 19 13.07 7.52 -16.69
CA ALA A 19 12.32 6.56 -15.89
C ALA A 19 12.18 5.20 -16.60
N GLU A 20 11.93 5.19 -17.92
CA GLU A 20 11.87 3.96 -18.72
C GLU A 20 13.18 3.19 -18.68
N LYS A 21 14.30 3.88 -18.90
CA LYS A 21 15.64 3.28 -18.80
C LYS A 21 15.92 2.77 -17.40
N GLY A 22 15.47 3.49 -16.37
CA GLY A 22 15.57 3.07 -14.98
C GLY A 22 14.81 1.77 -14.70
N ILE A 23 13.57 1.66 -15.22
CA ILE A 23 12.75 0.45 -15.11
C ILE A 23 13.41 -0.72 -15.84
N GLU A 24 13.76 -0.56 -17.13
CA GLU A 24 14.39 -1.62 -17.94
C GLU A 24 15.72 -2.10 -17.33
N GLY A 25 16.49 -1.18 -16.76
CA GLY A 25 17.79 -1.49 -16.16
C GLY A 25 17.69 -2.19 -14.81
N MET A 26 16.66 -1.89 -14.01
CA MET A 26 16.59 -2.28 -12.59
C MET A 26 15.53 -3.32 -12.27
N ASP A 27 14.51 -3.49 -13.11
CA ASP A 27 13.46 -4.49 -12.87
C ASP A 27 14.05 -5.91 -12.86
N GLY A 28 13.71 -6.68 -11.83
CA GLY A 28 14.21 -8.05 -11.62
C GLY A 28 15.69 -8.15 -11.25
N LYS A 29 16.38 -7.03 -10.95
CA LYS A 29 17.79 -7.06 -10.52
C LYS A 29 17.92 -7.39 -9.04
N PHE A 30 19.10 -7.91 -8.67
CA PHE A 30 19.48 -8.09 -7.27
C PHE A 30 20.06 -6.80 -6.70
N LEU A 31 19.53 -6.37 -5.57
CA LEU A 31 20.02 -5.26 -4.75
C LEU A 31 20.09 -5.72 -3.30
N ASP A 32 21.28 -5.66 -2.71
CA ASP A 32 21.53 -6.04 -1.30
C ASP A 32 20.99 -7.44 -0.92
N GLY A 33 21.08 -8.40 -1.85
CA GLY A 33 20.60 -9.77 -1.66
C GLY A 33 19.12 -10.00 -1.96
N TRP A 34 18.36 -8.97 -2.34
CA TRP A 34 16.93 -9.07 -2.68
C TRP A 34 16.70 -8.77 -4.16
N VAL A 35 15.75 -9.47 -4.79
CA VAL A 35 15.27 -9.08 -6.11
C VAL A 35 14.36 -7.87 -5.95
N ILE A 36 14.64 -6.81 -6.70
CA ILE A 36 13.81 -5.60 -6.74
C ILE A 36 12.92 -5.61 -7.99
N PHE A 37 11.80 -4.91 -7.89
CA PHE A 37 10.89 -4.67 -9.00
C PHE A 37 10.79 -3.17 -9.22
N ALA A 38 10.94 -2.74 -10.47
CA ALA A 38 10.88 -1.34 -10.85
C ALA A 38 9.68 -1.15 -11.78
N GLU A 39 8.73 -0.31 -11.37
CA GLU A 39 7.55 0.01 -12.17
C GLU A 39 7.18 1.49 -12.03
N TYR A 40 6.32 1.97 -12.93
CA TYR A 40 5.75 3.30 -12.82
C TYR A 40 4.90 3.43 -11.55
N ALA A 41 5.14 4.51 -10.80
CA ALA A 41 4.40 4.78 -9.58
C ALA A 41 2.91 4.95 -9.87
N ARG A 42 2.09 4.09 -9.27
CA ARG A 42 0.63 4.22 -9.34
C ARG A 42 0.14 5.31 -8.38
N PRO A 43 -0.89 6.10 -8.76
CA PRO A 43 -1.52 7.04 -7.84
C PRO A 43 -1.95 6.31 -6.56
N ARG A 44 -1.69 6.93 -5.41
CA ARG A 44 -2.21 6.40 -4.15
C ARG A 44 -3.74 6.48 -4.22
N PRO A 45 -4.47 5.39 -3.93
CA PRO A 45 -5.92 5.49 -3.78
C PRO A 45 -6.23 6.53 -2.71
N PRO A 46 -7.36 7.26 -2.83
CA PRO A 46 -7.80 8.13 -1.75
C PRO A 46 -7.89 7.29 -0.47
N PRO A 47 -7.52 7.85 0.69
CA PRO A 47 -7.68 7.12 1.94
C PRO A 47 -9.15 6.69 2.03
N SER A 48 -9.39 5.39 2.08
CA SER A 48 -10.71 4.85 2.36
C SER A 48 -11.14 5.47 3.69
N GLN A 49 -12.14 6.34 3.64
CA GLN A 49 -12.69 7.00 4.79
C GLN A 49 -12.97 5.93 5.86
N PRO A 50 -12.49 6.08 7.11
CA PRO A 50 -12.76 5.08 8.13
C PRO A 50 -14.27 4.97 8.28
N GLU A 51 -14.80 3.80 7.92
CA GLU A 51 -16.18 3.39 8.17
C GLU A 51 -16.34 3.17 9.68
N ASN A 52 -16.42 4.27 10.43
CA ASN A 52 -16.73 4.25 11.86
C ASN A 52 -17.37 5.61 12.19
N SER A 53 -18.68 5.76 12.29
CA SER A 53 -19.45 5.17 13.39
C SER A 53 -20.95 5.24 13.05
N SER A 54 -21.60 4.09 12.86
CA SER A 54 -23.00 3.93 13.23
C SER A 54 -23.06 2.72 14.14
N PRO A 55 -23.29 2.89 15.45
CA PRO A 55 -23.45 1.74 16.32
C PRO A 55 -24.67 0.98 15.82
N ALA A 56 -24.50 -0.32 15.54
CA ALA A 56 -25.63 -1.21 15.33
C ALA A 56 -26.61 -1.04 16.51
N PRO A 57 -27.92 -0.86 16.28
CA PRO A 57 -28.87 -0.89 17.39
C PRO A 57 -28.73 -2.25 18.06
N GLN A 58 -28.29 -2.26 19.32
CA GLN A 58 -28.13 -3.46 20.12
C GLN A 58 -29.47 -4.18 20.21
N SER A 59 -29.58 -5.30 19.49
CA SER A 59 -30.63 -6.30 19.66
C SER A 59 -30.41 -6.94 21.04
N TRP A 60 -31.13 -6.46 22.04
CA TRP A 60 -31.24 -7.18 23.31
C TRP A 60 -32.19 -8.36 23.08
N GLU A 61 -31.69 -9.57 23.24
CA GLU A 61 -32.51 -10.78 23.20
C GLU A 61 -33.03 -11.12 24.61
N THR A 62 -34.37 -11.11 24.74
CA THR A 62 -35.27 -12.01 25.53
C THR A 62 -35.32 -11.91 27.08
N PRO A 63 -36.47 -12.23 27.73
CA PRO A 63 -36.82 -13.64 27.99
C PRO A 63 -38.29 -14.02 27.72
N SER A 64 -38.47 -15.30 27.39
CA SER A 64 -39.70 -16.08 27.30
C SER A 64 -40.69 -15.82 28.46
N MET A 65 -41.95 -15.52 28.13
CA MET A 65 -43.13 -15.88 28.92
C MET A 65 -44.33 -16.12 28.01
N SER A 66 -44.66 -17.39 27.80
CA SER A 66 -46.01 -17.96 27.85
C SER A 66 -45.94 -19.47 27.69
#